data_AF-A0A9P6D0C6-F1
#
_entry.id   AF-A0A9P6D0C6-F1
#
_cell.length_a   1.000
_cell.length_b   1.000
_cell.length_c   1.000
_cell.angle_alpha   90.00
_cell.angle_beta   90.00
_cell.angle_gamma   90.00
#
_symmetry.space_group_name_H-M   'P 1'
#
loop_
_entity.id
_entity.type
_entity.pdbx_description
1 polymer ?
#
loop_
_entity_poly.entity_id
_entity_poly.type
_entity_poly.pdbx_seq_one_letter_code
_entity_poly.pdbx_strand_id
1 'polypeptide(L)'
;MSNLHLSVYLNEDRPQVLHPSVTELPLDALGPELCARLKDSLAVDSSDGVACAASARLWECLLEKTRLPYLLLRVADMRMSLGSKVTAVMLYVELQAILRDPTFSLWVAQSRSSILAEADRQLIEYKNNPSLGFSPSQRWRSTAGIDTFPYCRLQQAQITSMRDDWLRMDSPMDIKAKFFNLHCLETNVIEGTVQFDESTTTQMVQLGFYNQAEPLDAENLIRGAVRDRADAISILQDTHKALNEIFAILQSEPINLTVELVRRLHAQLMKTSRVLYVDTNRGRRLSYLNVGVTRQISRVNVTATLKSVKIQFCPSDEVETELSIFCRRFNELVQNSNMDPFAAAAWISHIFITIHPFEASSSSTYYERISSNILMCFYIGW
;
A
#
# COMPACT_ATOMS: atom_id res chain seq x y z
N MET A 1 35.16 13.82 -4.45
CA MET A 1 34.11 12.85 -4.07
C MET A 1 32.94 13.62 -3.48
N SER A 2 31.86 13.79 -4.23
CA SER A 2 30.64 14.42 -3.71
C SER A 2 29.79 13.35 -3.05
N ASN A 3 29.65 13.38 -1.72
CA ASN A 3 28.72 12.52 -0.99
C ASN A 3 27.28 13.01 -1.27
N LEU A 4 26.79 12.72 -2.48
CA LEU A 4 25.47 13.15 -2.95
C LEU A 4 24.42 12.44 -2.09
N HIS A 5 23.59 13.25 -1.44
CA HIS A 5 22.48 12.81 -0.61
C HIS A 5 21.38 13.88 -0.66
N LEU A 6 20.13 13.46 -0.63
CA LEU A 6 19.02 14.38 -0.38
C LEU A 6 18.93 14.62 1.12
N SER A 7 19.12 15.86 1.56
CA SER A 7 19.14 16.25 2.98
C SER A 7 17.85 15.85 3.71
N VAL A 8 16.70 15.93 3.04
CA VAL A 8 15.39 15.54 3.59
C VAL A 8 15.31 14.07 4.04
N TYR A 9 16.20 13.22 3.51
CA TYR A 9 16.26 11.79 3.84
C TYR A 9 17.44 11.41 4.71
N LEU A 10 18.30 12.35 5.10
CA LEU A 10 19.50 12.03 5.87
C LEU A 10 19.13 11.56 7.28
N ASN A 11 19.68 10.41 7.68
CA ASN A 11 19.65 9.96 9.06
C ASN A 11 20.91 10.45 9.79
N GLU A 12 20.77 11.53 10.57
CA GLU A 12 21.89 12.15 11.29
C GLU A 12 22.34 11.32 12.51
N ASP A 13 21.50 10.42 13.01
CA ASP A 13 21.78 9.63 14.23
C ASP A 13 22.78 8.48 14.00
N ARG A 14 23.02 8.09 12.74
CA ARG A 14 23.95 6.99 12.40
C ARG A 14 25.38 7.50 12.20
N PRO A 15 26.41 6.68 12.50
CA PRO A 15 27.78 7.05 12.17
C PRO A 15 27.95 7.21 10.66
N GLN A 16 28.90 8.07 10.27
CA GLN A 16 29.29 8.20 8.88
C GLN A 16 29.97 6.92 8.41
N VAL A 17 29.52 6.39 7.28
CA VAL A 17 30.07 5.20 6.65
C VAL A 17 30.88 5.64 5.44
N LEU A 18 32.20 5.49 5.48
CA LEU A 18 33.13 5.97 4.45
C LEU A 18 33.52 4.90 3.42
N HIS A 19 32.80 3.78 3.38
CA HIS A 19 33.11 2.67 2.48
C HIS A 19 32.76 3.02 1.01
N PRO A 20 33.65 2.77 0.03
CA PRO A 20 33.42 3.14 -1.38
C PRO A 20 32.08 2.66 -1.96
N SER A 21 31.64 1.44 -1.59
CA SER A 21 30.37 0.87 -2.07
C SER A 21 29.11 1.64 -1.63
N VAL A 22 29.22 2.58 -0.68
CA VAL A 22 28.10 3.43 -0.23
C VAL A 22 28.33 4.92 -0.45
N THR A 23 29.55 5.33 -0.80
CA THR A 23 29.92 6.72 -1.07
C THR A 23 30.02 7.02 -2.57
N GLU A 24 30.35 6.02 -3.39
CA GLU A 24 30.46 6.13 -4.84
C GLU A 24 29.19 5.62 -5.54
N LEU A 25 28.80 6.30 -6.62
CA LEU A 25 27.67 5.86 -7.44
C LEU A 25 28.01 4.52 -8.10
N PRO A 26 27.11 3.52 -8.06
CA PRO A 26 27.39 2.18 -8.56
C PRO A 26 27.24 2.10 -10.09
N LEU A 27 28.11 2.81 -10.81
CA LEU A 27 28.11 2.93 -12.27
C LEU A 27 28.13 1.57 -12.97
N ASP A 28 29.02 0.67 -12.52
CA ASP A 28 29.23 -0.63 -13.14
C ASP A 28 28.02 -1.57 -13.00
N ALA A 29 27.22 -1.40 -11.94
CA ALA A 29 26.10 -2.29 -11.64
C ALA A 29 24.76 -1.83 -12.24
N LEU A 30 24.57 -0.52 -12.42
CA LEU A 30 23.30 0.04 -12.91
C LEU A 30 23.30 0.33 -14.42
N GLY A 31 24.48 0.40 -15.03
CA GLY A 31 24.62 0.92 -16.39
C GLY A 31 24.39 2.44 -16.47
N PRO A 32 24.70 3.05 -17.63
CA PRO A 32 24.77 4.51 -17.75
C PRO A 32 23.43 5.21 -17.55
N GLU A 33 22.34 4.65 -18.08
CA GLU A 33 21.01 5.28 -18.04
C GLU A 33 20.45 5.33 -16.61
N LEU A 34 20.42 4.19 -15.90
CA LEU A 34 19.91 4.15 -14.53
C LEU A 34 20.82 4.91 -13.57
N CYS A 35 22.14 4.93 -13.82
CA CYS A 35 23.05 5.72 -13.01
C CYS A 35 22.83 7.23 -13.22
N ALA A 36 22.60 7.69 -14.45
CA ALA A 36 22.24 9.08 -14.72
C ALA A 36 20.95 9.47 -13.98
N ARG A 37 19.90 8.65 -14.08
CA ARG A 37 18.64 8.86 -13.35
C ARG A 37 18.82 8.88 -11.83
N LEU A 38 19.63 7.97 -11.29
CA LEU A 38 19.94 7.95 -9.86
C LEU A 38 20.70 9.23 -9.45
N LYS A 39 21.67 9.67 -10.25
CA LYS A 39 22.42 10.90 -10.00
C LYS A 39 21.50 12.13 -10.01
N ASP A 40 20.62 12.24 -11.00
CA ASP A 40 19.65 13.34 -11.11
C ASP A 40 18.70 13.35 -9.91
N SER A 41 18.25 12.16 -9.47
CA SER A 41 17.39 12.02 -8.29
C SER A 41 18.06 12.46 -6.97
N LEU A 42 19.40 12.54 -6.92
CA LEU A 42 20.15 13.02 -5.76
C LEU A 42 20.40 14.53 -5.80
N ALA A 43 20.16 15.17 -6.94
CA ALA A 43 20.40 16.60 -7.17
C ALA A 43 19.10 17.43 -7.12
N VAL A 44 17.98 16.81 -6.81
CA VAL A 44 16.68 17.46 -6.64
C VAL A 44 16.71 18.45 -5.47
N ASP A 45 16.01 19.57 -5.60
CA ASP A 45 15.80 20.51 -4.51
C ASP A 45 15.01 19.85 -3.36
N SER A 46 15.60 19.85 -2.16
CA SER A 46 14.97 19.35 -0.94
C SER A 46 13.66 20.05 -0.56
N SER A 47 13.41 21.26 -1.08
CA SER A 47 12.15 21.98 -0.89
C SER A 47 11.03 21.48 -1.80
N ASP A 48 11.37 20.83 -2.92
CA ASP A 48 10.42 20.19 -3.83
C ASP A 48 10.07 18.79 -3.34
N GLY A 49 9.03 18.73 -2.51
CA GLY A 49 8.52 17.48 -1.96
C GLY A 49 8.06 16.48 -3.03
N VAL A 50 7.54 16.94 -4.18
CA VAL A 50 7.07 16.06 -5.26
C VAL A 50 8.26 15.38 -5.93
N ALA A 51 9.28 16.15 -6.30
CA ALA A 51 10.49 15.60 -6.90
C ALA A 51 11.29 14.73 -5.91
N CYS A 52 11.28 15.06 -4.62
CA CYS A 52 11.84 14.21 -3.56
C CYS A 52 11.08 12.87 -3.47
N ALA A 53 9.75 12.88 -3.49
CA ALA A 53 8.94 11.66 -3.50
C ALA A 53 9.23 10.79 -4.74
N ALA A 54 9.35 11.39 -5.93
CA ALA A 54 9.72 10.68 -7.16
C ALA A 54 11.11 10.02 -7.05
N SER A 55 12.08 10.72 -6.47
CA SER A 55 13.44 10.22 -6.23
C SER A 55 13.43 9.02 -5.27
N ALA A 56 12.71 9.13 -4.16
CA ALA A 56 12.52 8.06 -3.21
C ALA A 56 11.87 6.80 -3.83
N ARG A 57 10.84 6.97 -4.66
CA ARG A 57 10.20 5.85 -5.40
C ARG A 57 11.18 5.17 -6.37
N LEU A 58 12.04 5.95 -7.03
CA LEU A 58 13.10 5.40 -7.87
C LEU A 58 14.08 4.55 -7.05
N TRP A 59 14.53 5.03 -5.89
CA TRP A 59 15.49 4.32 -5.05
C TRP A 59 14.94 2.99 -4.55
N GLU A 60 13.68 2.99 -4.10
CA GLU A 60 12.94 1.80 -3.72
C GLU A 60 12.87 0.77 -4.87
N CYS A 61 12.51 1.21 -6.08
CA CYS A 61 12.44 0.34 -7.25
C CYS A 61 13.82 -0.23 -7.64
N LEU A 62 14.88 0.57 -7.56
CA LEU A 62 16.23 0.10 -7.83
C LEU A 62 16.72 -0.87 -6.74
N LEU A 63 16.39 -0.62 -5.47
CA LEU A 63 16.77 -1.48 -4.35
C LEU A 63 16.18 -2.87 -4.52
N GLU A 64 14.88 -2.97 -4.85
CA GLU A 64 14.18 -4.25 -5.07
C GLU A 64 14.86 -5.10 -6.15
N LYS A 65 15.40 -4.47 -7.18
CA LYS A 65 16.03 -5.16 -8.32
C LYS A 65 17.48 -5.55 -8.09
N THR A 66 18.23 -4.73 -7.35
CA THR A 66 19.71 -4.79 -7.37
C THR A 66 20.34 -5.01 -6.01
N ARG A 67 19.66 -4.64 -4.91
CA ARG A 67 20.14 -4.79 -3.52
C ARG A 67 21.55 -4.26 -3.27
N LEU A 68 21.95 -3.21 -4.00
CA LEU A 68 23.31 -2.63 -3.91
C LEU A 68 23.53 -1.93 -2.55
N PRO A 69 24.74 -2.00 -1.96
CA PRO A 69 25.06 -1.33 -0.69
C PRO A 69 24.72 0.16 -0.67
N TYR A 70 25.00 0.86 -1.78
CA TYR A 70 24.65 2.27 -1.96
C TYR A 70 23.15 2.52 -1.74
N LEU A 71 22.30 1.71 -2.38
CA LEU A 71 20.84 1.82 -2.29
C LEU A 71 20.31 1.34 -0.94
N LEU A 72 20.93 0.30 -0.34
CA LEU A 72 20.60 -0.15 1.01
C LEU A 72 20.73 0.99 2.00
N LEU A 73 21.83 1.75 1.96
CA LEU A 73 22.05 2.90 2.85
C LEU A 73 21.03 4.01 2.60
N ARG A 74 20.87 4.45 1.33
CA ARG A 74 20.00 5.58 0.98
C ARG A 74 18.52 5.30 1.28
N VAL A 75 18.05 4.10 0.99
CA VAL A 75 16.67 3.70 1.30
C VAL A 75 16.48 3.49 2.80
N ALA A 76 17.47 2.96 3.53
CA ALA A 76 17.38 2.86 4.98
C ALA A 76 17.31 4.24 5.67
N ASP A 77 18.11 5.20 5.22
CA ASP A 77 18.08 6.60 5.70
C ASP A 77 16.71 7.24 5.42
N MET A 78 16.21 7.10 4.18
CA MET A 78 14.89 7.57 3.78
C MET A 78 13.75 6.93 4.59
N ARG A 79 13.76 5.61 4.78
CA ARG A 79 12.74 4.94 5.60
C ARG A 79 12.81 5.39 7.06
N MET A 80 14.02 5.57 7.61
CA MET A 80 14.20 6.03 8.99
C MET A 80 13.66 7.44 9.19
N SER A 81 14.03 8.38 8.31
CA SER A 81 13.59 9.79 8.34
C SER A 81 12.08 9.93 8.13
N LEU A 82 11.48 9.06 7.32
CA LEU A 82 10.02 9.02 7.10
C LEU A 82 9.26 8.16 8.13
N GLY A 83 9.92 7.72 9.21
CA GLY A 83 9.27 7.07 10.36
C GLY A 83 9.09 5.55 10.26
N SER A 84 9.52 4.92 9.17
CA SER A 84 9.47 3.47 8.97
C SER A 84 10.67 2.75 9.60
N LYS A 85 10.83 2.90 10.92
CA LYS A 85 12.05 2.53 11.66
C LYS A 85 12.37 1.03 11.62
N VAL A 86 11.37 0.16 11.74
CA VAL A 86 11.56 -1.30 11.76
C VAL A 86 12.10 -1.80 10.43
N THR A 87 11.50 -1.39 9.31
CA THR A 87 11.96 -1.83 7.99
C THR A 87 13.25 -1.10 7.56
N ALA A 88 13.51 0.11 8.06
CA ALA A 88 14.81 0.78 7.90
C ALA A 88 15.94 -0.01 8.58
N VAL A 89 15.74 -0.43 9.85
CA VAL A 89 16.80 -1.14 10.59
C VAL A 89 17.11 -2.51 10.00
N MET A 90 16.13 -3.17 9.37
CA MET A 90 16.38 -4.40 8.61
C MET A 90 17.35 -4.17 7.45
N LEU A 91 17.24 -3.06 6.73
CA LEU A 91 18.16 -2.70 5.65
C LEU A 91 19.56 -2.35 6.18
N TYR A 92 19.65 -1.67 7.33
CA TYR A 92 20.96 -1.43 7.96
C TYR A 92 21.65 -2.72 8.41
N VAL A 93 20.88 -3.70 8.93
CA VAL A 93 21.42 -5.03 9.29
C VAL A 93 21.97 -5.75 8.06
N GLU A 94 21.25 -5.70 6.94
CA GLU A 94 21.72 -6.27 5.68
C GLU A 94 22.98 -5.58 5.18
N LEU A 95 23.00 -4.24 5.20
CA LEU A 95 24.16 -3.45 4.81
C LEU A 95 25.37 -3.77 5.72
N GLN A 96 25.15 -3.87 7.02
CA GLN A 96 26.18 -4.23 8.00
C GLN A 96 26.84 -5.57 7.66
N ALA A 97 26.06 -6.56 7.22
CA ALA A 97 26.59 -7.87 6.82
C ALA A 97 27.54 -7.78 5.62
N ILE A 98 27.35 -6.79 4.74
CA ILE A 98 28.18 -6.52 3.57
C ILE A 98 29.43 -5.73 3.97
N LEU A 99 29.27 -4.65 4.73
CA LEU A 99 30.35 -3.71 5.04
C LEU A 99 31.31 -4.23 6.11
N ARG A 100 30.79 -4.97 7.10
CA ARG A 100 31.56 -5.46 8.26
C ARG A 100 32.29 -4.35 9.03
N ASP A 101 31.75 -3.14 9.00
CA ASP A 101 32.31 -2.00 9.74
C ASP A 101 31.98 -2.12 11.24
N PRO A 102 32.97 -2.09 12.16
CA PRO A 102 32.73 -2.29 13.59
C PRO A 102 31.88 -1.19 14.25
N THR A 103 32.11 0.07 13.87
CA THR A 103 31.42 1.22 14.47
C THR A 103 29.95 1.23 14.02
N PHE A 104 29.71 1.01 12.74
CA PHE A 104 28.37 0.83 12.19
C PHE A 104 27.70 -0.41 12.82
N SER A 105 28.43 -1.50 13.05
CA SER A 105 27.91 -2.71 13.69
C SER A 105 27.31 -2.43 15.06
N LEU A 106 28.06 -1.69 15.89
CA LEU A 106 27.64 -1.37 17.24
C LEU A 106 26.37 -0.53 17.22
N TRP A 107 26.34 0.49 16.35
CA TRP A 107 25.17 1.34 16.18
C TRP A 107 23.94 0.58 15.67
N VAL A 108 24.10 -0.30 14.67
CA VAL A 108 23.00 -1.12 14.14
C VAL A 108 22.45 -2.05 15.22
N ALA A 109 23.31 -2.69 16.02
CA ALA A 109 22.88 -3.58 17.10
C ALA A 109 22.08 -2.81 18.17
N GLN A 110 22.55 -1.65 18.60
CA GLN A 110 21.87 -0.78 19.56
C GLN A 110 20.52 -0.27 19.02
N SER A 111 20.53 0.26 17.80
CA SER A 111 19.33 0.78 17.13
C SER A 111 18.27 -0.29 16.95
N ARG A 112 18.68 -1.49 16.50
CA ARG A 112 17.78 -2.64 16.35
C ARG A 112 17.16 -3.03 17.69
N SER A 113 17.96 -3.15 18.75
CA SER A 113 17.46 -3.51 20.07
C SER A 113 16.44 -2.49 20.59
N SER A 114 16.76 -1.19 20.48
CA SER A 114 15.87 -0.11 20.92
C SER A 114 14.57 -0.06 20.12
N ILE A 115 14.63 -0.09 18.79
CA ILE A 115 13.46 -0.01 17.91
C ILE A 115 12.53 -1.22 18.10
N LEU A 116 13.09 -2.43 18.21
CA LEU A 116 12.27 -3.63 18.40
C LEU A 116 11.64 -3.67 19.79
N ALA A 117 12.37 -3.27 20.84
CA ALA A 117 11.80 -3.18 22.19
C ALA A 117 10.67 -2.15 22.29
N GLU A 118 10.77 -1.03 21.57
CA GLU A 118 9.69 -0.05 21.47
C GLU A 118 8.48 -0.64 20.74
N ALA A 119 8.68 -1.30 19.60
CA ALA A 119 7.59 -1.93 18.85
C ALA A 119 6.89 -3.03 19.68
N ASP A 120 7.64 -3.83 20.43
CA ASP A 120 7.10 -4.87 21.31
C ASP A 120 6.28 -4.24 22.47
N ARG A 121 6.76 -3.13 23.05
CA ARG A 121 6.02 -2.38 24.07
C ARG A 121 4.71 -1.83 23.52
N GLN A 122 4.74 -1.22 22.33
CA GLN A 122 3.56 -0.70 21.65
C GLN A 122 2.55 -1.81 21.34
N LEU A 123 3.01 -3.00 20.96
CA LEU A 123 2.14 -4.16 20.75
C LEU A 123 1.47 -4.63 22.05
N ILE A 124 2.24 -4.75 23.14
CA ILE A 124 1.71 -5.13 24.46
C ILE A 124 0.67 -4.11 24.92
N GLU A 125 0.97 -2.82 24.78
CA GLU A 125 0.04 -1.75 25.12
C GLU A 125 -1.22 -1.84 24.24
N TYR A 126 -1.05 -2.00 22.93
CA TYR A 126 -2.16 -2.13 21.98
C TYR A 126 -3.12 -3.26 22.35
N LYS A 127 -2.60 -4.44 22.73
CA LYS A 127 -3.42 -5.60 23.11
C LYS A 127 -4.10 -5.40 24.46
N ASN A 128 -3.35 -4.95 25.46
CA ASN A 128 -3.75 -5.13 26.86
C ASN A 128 -4.21 -3.84 27.55
N ASN A 129 -3.94 -2.66 27.00
CA ASN A 129 -4.24 -1.42 27.69
C ASN A 129 -5.75 -1.08 27.63
N PRO A 130 -6.46 -1.08 28.78
CA PRO A 130 -7.87 -0.70 28.81
C PRO A 130 -8.10 0.80 28.55
N SER A 131 -7.09 1.65 28.75
CA SER A 131 -7.21 3.11 28.59
C SER A 131 -7.16 3.59 27.13
N LEU A 132 -6.88 2.69 26.17
CA LEU A 132 -6.83 3.05 24.74
C LEU A 132 -8.21 3.39 24.14
N GLY A 133 -9.30 3.25 24.92
CA GLY A 133 -10.63 3.73 24.55
C GLY A 133 -11.41 2.81 23.61
N PHE A 134 -10.97 1.56 23.42
CA PHE A 134 -11.73 0.57 22.67
C PHE A 134 -12.93 0.09 23.49
N SER A 135 -14.15 0.30 22.99
CA SER A 135 -15.32 -0.35 23.59
C SER A 135 -15.20 -1.88 23.42
N PRO A 136 -15.75 -2.71 24.34
CA PRO A 136 -15.61 -4.16 24.28
C PRO A 136 -15.99 -4.79 22.92
N SER A 137 -17.02 -4.26 22.26
CA SER A 137 -17.47 -4.71 20.93
C SER A 137 -16.59 -4.28 19.76
N GLN A 138 -15.61 -3.39 20.00
CA GLN A 138 -14.70 -2.84 19.00
C GLN A 138 -13.25 -3.29 19.24
N ARG A 139 -13.03 -4.18 20.22
CA ARG A 139 -11.77 -4.88 20.39
C ARG A 139 -11.64 -5.96 19.33
N TRP A 140 -10.43 -6.13 18.85
CA TRP A 140 -10.16 -7.16 17.86
C TRP A 140 -10.31 -8.55 18.49
N ARG A 141 -10.83 -9.48 17.70
CA ARG A 141 -10.82 -10.91 17.95
C ARG A 141 -10.46 -11.62 16.65
N SER A 142 -9.91 -12.83 16.72
CA SER A 142 -9.78 -13.67 15.54
C SER A 142 -11.17 -13.84 14.90
N THR A 143 -11.23 -13.60 13.59
CA THR A 143 -12.47 -13.68 12.81
C THR A 143 -12.30 -14.62 11.63
N ALA A 144 -11.10 -14.68 11.03
CA ALA A 144 -10.84 -15.50 9.87
C ALA A 144 -11.07 -16.99 10.16
N GLY A 145 -10.72 -17.50 11.35
CA GLY A 145 -10.92 -18.91 11.70
C GLY A 145 -12.28 -19.24 12.33
N ILE A 146 -12.97 -18.24 12.87
CA ILE A 146 -14.09 -18.45 13.81
C ILE A 146 -15.43 -18.11 13.16
N ASP A 147 -15.49 -17.04 12.36
CA ASP A 147 -16.76 -16.54 11.85
C ASP A 147 -17.29 -17.47 10.76
N THR A 148 -18.52 -17.94 10.90
CA THR A 148 -19.16 -18.78 9.89
C THR A 148 -19.36 -18.02 8.58
N PHE A 149 -19.39 -18.72 7.45
CA PHE A 149 -19.79 -18.08 6.20
C PHE A 149 -21.22 -17.54 6.32
N PRO A 150 -21.47 -16.30 5.89
CA PRO A 150 -22.79 -15.71 5.97
C PRO A 150 -23.71 -16.39 4.97
N TYR A 151 -25.00 -16.32 5.27
CA TYR A 151 -26.05 -16.80 4.38
C TYR A 151 -26.96 -15.62 4.05
N CYS A 152 -26.98 -15.23 2.78
CA CYS A 152 -27.96 -14.28 2.27
C CYS A 152 -29.12 -15.05 1.62
N ARG A 153 -30.36 -14.59 1.86
CA ARG A 153 -31.56 -15.17 1.26
C ARG A 153 -31.99 -14.41 0.01
N LEU A 154 -31.04 -13.95 -0.82
CA LEU A 154 -31.43 -13.50 -2.15
C LEU A 154 -31.99 -14.71 -2.90
N GLN A 155 -33.14 -14.52 -3.54
CA GLN A 155 -33.73 -15.62 -4.29
C GLN A 155 -32.82 -15.92 -5.48
N GLN A 156 -32.50 -17.20 -5.70
CA GLN A 156 -31.65 -17.61 -6.82
C GLN A 156 -32.13 -17.02 -8.16
N ALA A 157 -33.44 -16.89 -8.33
CA ALA A 157 -34.05 -16.25 -9.49
C ALA A 157 -33.62 -14.79 -9.70
N GLN A 158 -33.44 -14.01 -8.62
CA GLN A 158 -32.98 -12.62 -8.70
C GLN A 158 -31.51 -12.55 -9.09
N ILE A 159 -30.67 -13.43 -8.53
CA ILE A 159 -29.25 -13.53 -8.88
C ILE A 159 -29.09 -13.90 -10.37
N THR A 160 -29.85 -14.89 -10.82
CA THR A 160 -29.87 -15.28 -12.24
C THR A 160 -30.37 -14.13 -13.11
N SER A 161 -31.44 -13.42 -12.73
CA SER A 161 -31.93 -12.27 -13.49
C SER A 161 -30.88 -11.16 -13.63
N MET A 162 -30.17 -10.80 -12.55
CA MET A 162 -29.12 -9.78 -12.59
C MET A 162 -27.95 -10.21 -13.49
N ARG A 163 -27.56 -11.49 -13.43
CA ARG A 163 -26.52 -12.05 -14.31
C ARG A 163 -26.95 -12.01 -15.78
N ASP A 164 -28.19 -12.40 -16.07
CA ASP A 164 -28.72 -12.40 -17.44
C ASP A 164 -28.83 -10.97 -17.99
N ASP A 165 -29.24 -10.01 -17.17
CA ASP A 165 -29.24 -8.58 -17.52
C ASP A 165 -27.84 -8.08 -17.86
N TRP A 166 -26.85 -8.42 -17.02
CA TRP A 166 -25.45 -8.06 -17.26
C TRP A 166 -24.91 -8.63 -18.58
N LEU A 167 -25.19 -9.91 -18.86
CA LEU A 167 -24.77 -10.58 -20.09
C LEU A 167 -25.44 -10.02 -21.36
N ARG A 168 -26.58 -9.34 -21.22
CA ARG A 168 -27.32 -8.72 -22.32
C ARG A 168 -26.85 -7.29 -22.67
N MET A 169 -26.04 -6.65 -21.83
CA MET A 169 -25.55 -5.30 -22.11
C MET A 169 -24.58 -5.30 -23.31
N ASP A 170 -24.62 -4.26 -24.16
CA ASP A 170 -23.79 -4.07 -25.36
C ASP A 170 -22.29 -4.31 -25.13
N SER A 171 -21.52 -4.54 -26.23
CA SER A 171 -20.07 -4.79 -26.28
C SER A 171 -19.41 -4.87 -24.89
N PRO A 172 -19.37 -6.07 -24.27
CA PRO A 172 -18.94 -6.23 -22.89
C PRO A 172 -17.58 -5.61 -22.59
N MET A 173 -16.71 -5.47 -23.60
CA MET A 173 -15.39 -4.87 -23.48
C MET A 173 -15.43 -3.35 -23.25
N ASP A 174 -16.33 -2.61 -23.91
CA ASP A 174 -16.43 -1.16 -23.76
C ASP A 174 -17.08 -0.77 -22.44
N ILE A 175 -18.08 -1.54 -22.00
CA ILE A 175 -18.73 -1.36 -20.70
C ILE A 175 -17.76 -1.71 -19.57
N LYS A 176 -17.04 -2.84 -19.68
CA LYS A 176 -16.03 -3.25 -18.69
C LYS A 176 -14.92 -2.20 -18.53
N ALA A 177 -14.42 -1.63 -19.63
CA ALA A 177 -13.39 -0.60 -19.56
C ALA A 177 -13.89 0.66 -18.84
N LYS A 178 -15.08 1.16 -19.18
CA LYS A 178 -15.70 2.32 -18.49
C LYS A 178 -15.95 2.03 -17.02
N PHE A 179 -16.43 0.83 -16.71
CA PHE A 179 -16.65 0.40 -15.34
C PHE A 179 -15.32 0.34 -14.55
N PHE A 180 -14.23 -0.16 -15.14
CA PHE A 180 -12.91 -0.17 -14.49
C PHE A 180 -12.41 1.26 -14.23
N ASN A 181 -12.59 2.16 -15.19
CA ASN A 181 -12.21 3.56 -15.01
C ASN A 181 -13.01 4.21 -13.88
N LEU A 182 -14.33 4.02 -13.86
CA LEU A 182 -15.20 4.54 -12.81
C LEU A 182 -14.81 3.96 -11.44
N HIS A 183 -14.56 2.66 -11.37
CA HIS A 183 -14.14 2.00 -10.13
C HIS A 183 -12.84 2.61 -9.59
N CYS A 184 -11.84 2.84 -10.45
CA CYS A 184 -10.58 3.47 -10.05
C CYS A 184 -10.80 4.89 -9.52
N LEU A 185 -11.74 5.65 -10.07
CA LEU A 185 -12.06 7.00 -9.62
C LEU A 185 -12.80 6.98 -8.27
N GLU A 186 -13.91 6.25 -8.18
CA GLU A 186 -14.77 6.21 -6.99
C GLU A 186 -14.03 5.67 -5.76
N THR A 187 -13.25 4.59 -5.92
CA THR A 187 -12.49 4.03 -4.80
C THR A 187 -11.47 5.04 -4.25
N ASN A 188 -10.79 5.79 -5.12
CA ASN A 188 -9.81 6.79 -4.70
C ASN A 188 -10.48 8.04 -4.08
N VAL A 189 -11.72 8.35 -4.46
CA VAL A 189 -12.54 9.39 -3.82
C VAL A 189 -12.96 8.95 -2.42
N ILE A 190 -13.46 7.72 -2.27
CA ILE A 190 -13.85 7.14 -0.97
C ILE A 190 -12.66 7.12 0.00
N GLU A 191 -11.48 6.77 -0.50
CA GLU A 191 -10.23 6.75 0.27
C GLU A 191 -9.67 8.15 0.58
N GLY A 192 -10.24 9.21 -0.02
CA GLY A 192 -9.77 10.58 0.13
C GLY A 192 -8.40 10.82 -0.52
N THR A 193 -7.99 9.98 -1.46
CA THR A 193 -6.68 10.06 -2.13
C THR A 193 -6.68 11.15 -3.18
N VAL A 194 -7.60 11.07 -4.15
CA VAL A 194 -7.77 12.03 -5.24
C VAL A 194 -9.26 12.19 -5.57
N GLN A 195 -9.66 13.40 -5.90
CA GLN A 195 -10.98 13.69 -6.43
C GLN A 195 -10.87 14.76 -7.50
N PHE A 196 -11.40 14.43 -8.69
CA PHE A 196 -11.49 15.34 -9.82
C PHE A 196 -12.86 16.02 -9.85
N ASP A 197 -12.98 17.12 -10.59
CA ASP A 197 -14.29 17.68 -10.93
C ASP A 197 -15.13 16.72 -11.79
N GLU A 198 -16.43 17.01 -11.91
CA GLU A 198 -17.40 16.16 -12.61
C GLU A 198 -17.11 16.01 -14.11
N SER A 199 -16.64 17.09 -14.76
CA SER A 199 -16.30 17.09 -16.19
C SER A 199 -15.12 16.17 -16.47
N THR A 200 -14.07 16.31 -15.68
CA THR A 200 -12.85 15.52 -15.76
C THR A 200 -13.12 14.06 -15.42
N THR A 201 -13.93 13.81 -14.39
CA THR A 201 -14.38 12.45 -14.01
C THR A 201 -15.09 11.79 -15.19
N THR A 202 -16.04 12.47 -15.82
CA THR A 202 -16.78 11.95 -16.98
C THR A 202 -15.84 11.63 -18.15
N GLN A 203 -14.90 12.53 -18.45
CA GLN A 203 -13.91 12.33 -19.50
C GLN A 203 -12.99 11.13 -19.19
N MET A 204 -12.50 10.99 -17.96
CA MET A 204 -11.65 9.88 -17.54
C MET A 204 -12.38 8.53 -17.57
N VAL A 205 -13.68 8.50 -17.26
CA VAL A 205 -14.49 7.29 -17.40
C VAL A 205 -14.55 6.86 -18.87
N GLN A 206 -14.76 7.81 -19.79
CA GLN A 206 -14.92 7.54 -21.22
C GLN A 206 -13.60 7.21 -21.93
N LEU A 207 -12.52 7.93 -21.63
CA LEU A 207 -11.25 7.85 -22.36
C LEU A 207 -10.16 7.07 -21.62
N GLY A 208 -10.31 6.85 -20.31
CA GLY A 208 -9.29 6.29 -19.44
C GLY A 208 -8.17 7.27 -19.07
N PHE A 209 -7.13 6.75 -18.42
CA PHE A 209 -6.02 7.54 -17.86
C PHE A 209 -4.63 7.16 -18.42
N TYR A 210 -4.57 6.41 -19.52
CA TYR A 210 -3.31 6.05 -20.21
C TYR A 210 -2.96 6.98 -21.37
N ASN A 211 -3.97 7.55 -22.04
CA ASN A 211 -3.81 8.35 -23.26
C ASN A 211 -4.45 9.73 -23.08
N GLN A 212 -3.92 10.53 -22.15
CA GLN A 212 -4.40 11.90 -21.99
C GLN A 212 -3.79 12.79 -23.08
N ALA A 213 -4.49 12.88 -24.20
CA ALA A 213 -4.13 13.76 -25.32
C ALA A 213 -4.23 15.24 -24.94
N GLU A 214 -5.10 15.58 -23.98
CA GLU A 214 -5.23 16.94 -23.46
C GLU A 214 -4.64 17.07 -22.05
N PRO A 215 -3.95 18.19 -21.76
CA PRO A 215 -3.48 18.47 -20.41
C PRO A 215 -4.67 18.78 -19.48
N LEU A 216 -4.89 17.96 -18.44
CA LEU A 216 -5.67 18.38 -17.27
C LEU A 216 -4.93 19.52 -16.56
N ASP A 217 -5.69 20.53 -16.18
CA ASP A 217 -5.20 21.62 -15.37
C ASP A 217 -5.19 21.25 -13.89
N ALA A 218 -4.35 21.92 -13.10
CA ALA A 218 -4.27 21.69 -11.65
C ALA A 218 -5.60 21.99 -10.94
N GLU A 219 -6.44 22.85 -11.54
CA GLU A 219 -7.76 23.22 -11.02
C GLU A 219 -8.76 22.06 -11.07
N ASN A 220 -8.52 21.04 -11.90
CA ASN A 220 -9.39 19.87 -11.99
C ASN A 220 -9.31 18.98 -10.74
N LEU A 221 -8.23 19.05 -9.95
CA LEU A 221 -8.07 18.30 -8.70
C LEU A 221 -8.73 19.03 -7.51
N ILE A 222 -10.02 18.81 -7.34
CA ILE A 222 -10.83 19.55 -6.35
C ILE A 222 -10.59 19.10 -4.91
N ARG A 223 -10.36 17.81 -4.64
CA ARG A 223 -10.13 17.29 -3.27
C ARG A 223 -9.14 16.12 -3.26
N GLY A 224 -8.76 15.71 -2.05
CA GLY A 224 -7.85 14.58 -1.80
C GLY A 224 -6.52 14.99 -1.18
N ALA A 225 -5.82 14.02 -0.62
CA ALA A 225 -4.49 14.20 -0.03
C ALA A 225 -3.40 14.44 -1.09
N VAL A 226 -3.57 13.89 -2.30
CA VAL A 226 -2.62 14.04 -3.40
C VAL A 226 -3.05 15.22 -4.27
N ARG A 227 -2.15 16.19 -4.44
CA ARG A 227 -2.39 17.40 -5.24
C ARG A 227 -1.48 17.51 -6.47
N ASP A 228 -0.49 16.63 -6.58
CA ASP A 228 0.28 16.49 -7.80
C ASP A 228 -0.49 15.66 -8.84
N ARG A 229 -0.58 16.18 -10.06
CA ARG A 229 -1.35 15.56 -11.15
C ARG A 229 -0.73 14.25 -11.61
N ALA A 230 0.60 14.21 -11.75
CA ALA A 230 1.28 13.03 -12.27
C ALA A 230 1.15 11.85 -11.30
N ASP A 231 1.29 12.11 -10.00
CA ASP A 231 1.07 11.13 -8.95
C ASP A 231 -0.41 10.71 -8.87
N ALA A 232 -1.37 11.64 -9.01
CA ALA A 232 -2.79 11.32 -9.04
C ALA A 232 -3.15 10.36 -10.20
N ILE A 233 -2.70 10.65 -11.42
CA ILE A 233 -2.90 9.78 -12.59
C ILE A 233 -2.20 8.43 -12.38
N SER A 234 -0.98 8.43 -11.86
CA SER A 234 -0.21 7.19 -11.64
C SER A 234 -0.88 6.29 -10.60
N ILE A 235 -1.50 6.87 -9.56
CA ILE A 235 -2.30 6.11 -8.58
C ILE A 235 -3.51 5.45 -9.27
N LEU A 236 -4.27 6.17 -10.10
CA LEU A 236 -5.38 5.57 -10.86
C LEU A 236 -4.90 4.43 -11.77
N GLN A 237 -3.74 4.61 -12.43
CA GLN A 237 -3.13 3.56 -13.25
C GLN A 237 -2.71 2.34 -12.42
N ASP A 238 -2.18 2.54 -11.22
CA ASP A 238 -1.80 1.46 -10.31
C ASP A 238 -3.04 0.67 -9.85
N THR A 239 -4.13 1.36 -9.47
CA THR A 239 -5.43 0.74 -9.17
C THR A 239 -5.95 -0.06 -10.35
N HIS A 240 -5.91 0.50 -11.56
CA HIS A 240 -6.36 -0.17 -12.76
C HIS A 240 -5.56 -1.43 -13.09
N LYS A 241 -4.23 -1.40 -12.92
CA LYS A 241 -3.38 -2.58 -13.12
C LYS A 241 -3.73 -3.66 -12.12
N ALA A 242 -3.88 -3.32 -10.84
CA ALA A 242 -4.31 -4.26 -9.80
C ALA A 242 -5.68 -4.89 -10.12
N LEU A 243 -6.66 -4.08 -10.55
CA LEU A 243 -7.98 -4.56 -10.96
C LEU A 243 -7.91 -5.53 -12.15
N ASN A 244 -7.15 -5.19 -13.20
CA ASN A 244 -6.96 -6.09 -14.34
C ASN A 244 -6.34 -7.43 -13.93
N GLU A 245 -5.36 -7.39 -13.05
CA GLU A 245 -4.72 -8.60 -12.56
C GLU A 245 -5.68 -9.47 -11.76
N ILE A 246 -6.49 -8.88 -10.88
CA ILE A 246 -7.52 -9.60 -10.12
C ILE A 246 -8.51 -10.28 -11.06
N PHE A 247 -8.97 -9.58 -12.11
CA PHE A 247 -9.85 -10.18 -13.11
C PHE A 247 -9.19 -11.31 -13.89
N ALA A 248 -7.89 -11.20 -14.21
CA ALA A 248 -7.15 -12.29 -14.86
C ALA A 248 -7.07 -13.53 -13.94
N ILE A 249 -6.91 -13.33 -12.63
CA ILE A 249 -6.91 -14.41 -11.63
C ILE A 249 -8.29 -15.04 -11.50
N LEU A 250 -9.36 -14.24 -11.49
CA LEU A 250 -10.73 -14.75 -11.42
C LEU A 250 -11.14 -15.55 -12.66
N GLN A 251 -10.46 -15.32 -13.79
CA GLN A 251 -10.62 -16.11 -15.01
C GLN A 251 -9.77 -17.40 -15.02
N SER A 252 -8.94 -17.63 -14.00
CA SER A 252 -8.12 -18.85 -13.88
C SER A 252 -8.87 -19.95 -13.14
N GLU A 253 -8.69 -21.20 -13.60
CA GLU A 253 -9.33 -22.39 -13.04
C GLU A 253 -8.24 -23.37 -12.56
N PRO A 254 -8.16 -23.71 -11.26
CA PRO A 254 -8.96 -23.19 -10.15
C PRO A 254 -8.49 -21.80 -9.68
N ILE A 255 -9.42 -20.98 -9.18
CA ILE A 255 -9.09 -19.75 -8.44
C ILE A 255 -8.32 -20.15 -7.18
N ASN A 256 -7.15 -19.56 -6.98
CA ASN A 256 -6.30 -19.82 -5.82
C ASN A 256 -5.67 -18.54 -5.28
N LEU A 257 -6.26 -17.99 -4.22
CA LEU A 257 -5.72 -16.86 -3.49
C LEU A 257 -4.63 -17.33 -2.53
N THR A 258 -3.49 -16.66 -2.57
CA THR A 258 -2.35 -16.89 -1.66
C THR A 258 -1.90 -15.58 -1.02
N VAL A 259 -1.18 -15.69 0.10
CA VAL A 259 -0.61 -14.53 0.81
C VAL A 259 0.34 -13.74 -0.10
N GLU A 260 1.21 -14.42 -0.85
CA GLU A 260 2.11 -13.80 -1.84
C GLU A 260 1.33 -13.04 -2.92
N LEU A 261 0.23 -13.60 -3.41
CA LEU A 261 -0.61 -12.94 -4.40
C LEU A 261 -1.24 -11.66 -3.82
N VAL A 262 -1.79 -11.72 -2.61
CA VAL A 262 -2.34 -10.54 -1.91
C VAL A 262 -1.25 -9.46 -1.73
N ARG A 263 -0.04 -9.84 -1.33
CA ARG A 263 1.10 -8.92 -1.18
C ARG A 263 1.51 -8.30 -2.51
N ARG A 264 1.51 -9.07 -3.59
CA ARG A 264 1.84 -8.58 -4.93
C ARG A 264 0.79 -7.61 -5.47
N LEU A 265 -0.50 -7.91 -5.27
CA LEU A 265 -1.59 -7.00 -5.61
C LEU A 265 -1.50 -5.70 -4.81
N HIS A 266 -1.24 -5.78 -3.51
CA HIS A 266 -0.96 -4.59 -2.68
C HIS A 266 0.26 -3.82 -3.19
N ALA A 267 1.31 -4.51 -3.61
CA ALA A 267 2.52 -3.88 -4.15
C ALA A 267 2.24 -3.08 -5.43
N GLN A 268 1.42 -3.64 -6.31
CA GLN A 268 0.99 -2.99 -7.55
C GLN A 268 0.09 -1.80 -7.27
N LEU A 269 -0.93 -1.98 -6.44
CA LEU A 269 -1.90 -0.96 -6.08
C LEU A 269 -1.25 0.26 -5.41
N MET A 270 -0.27 0.03 -4.53
CA MET A 270 0.37 1.09 -3.75
C MET A 270 1.70 1.56 -4.33
N LYS A 271 2.02 1.21 -5.57
CA LYS A 271 3.34 1.48 -6.15
C LYS A 271 3.70 2.97 -6.12
N THR A 272 2.82 3.84 -6.63
CA THR A 272 3.00 5.30 -6.56
C THR A 272 2.78 5.81 -5.14
N SER A 273 1.84 5.22 -4.42
CA SER A 273 1.52 5.57 -3.03
C SER A 273 2.64 5.30 -2.02
N ARG A 274 3.67 4.52 -2.39
CA ARG A 274 4.79 4.15 -1.52
C ARG A 274 5.46 5.37 -0.90
N VAL A 275 5.71 6.39 -1.71
CA VAL A 275 6.22 7.68 -1.23
C VAL A 275 5.46 8.77 -1.95
N LEU A 276 4.84 9.68 -1.20
CA LEU A 276 4.06 10.78 -1.74
C LEU A 276 4.34 12.06 -0.97
N TYR A 277 4.20 13.19 -1.66
CA TYR A 277 4.08 14.49 -1.01
C TYR A 277 2.60 14.83 -0.87
N VAL A 278 2.07 14.67 0.34
CA VAL A 278 0.63 14.73 0.61
C VAL A 278 0.28 15.96 1.42
N ASP A 279 -0.89 16.51 1.15
CA ASP A 279 -1.51 17.52 1.99
C ASP A 279 -2.06 16.90 3.26
N THR A 280 -1.82 17.54 4.39
CA THR A 280 -2.31 17.10 5.70
C THR A 280 -2.83 18.29 6.49
N ASN A 281 -3.58 18.03 7.55
CA ASN A 281 -4.06 19.09 8.46
C ASN A 281 -2.92 19.92 9.09
N ARG A 282 -1.67 19.47 8.99
CA ARG A 282 -0.46 20.15 9.50
C ARG A 282 0.41 20.73 8.37
N GLY A 283 -0.13 20.82 7.16
CA GLY A 283 0.59 21.22 5.95
C GLY A 283 1.07 20.02 5.12
N ARG A 284 1.74 20.31 4.01
CA ARG A 284 2.24 19.30 3.08
C ARG A 284 3.50 18.61 3.62
N ARG A 285 3.56 17.29 3.51
CA ARG A 285 4.71 16.50 3.96
C ARG A 285 4.93 15.27 3.11
N LEU A 286 6.16 14.78 3.13
CA LEU A 286 6.48 13.45 2.61
C LEU A 286 5.88 12.39 3.52
N SER A 287 5.25 11.39 2.91
CA SER A 287 4.74 10.20 3.57
C SER A 287 5.34 8.96 2.93
N TYR A 288 5.63 7.94 3.74
CA TYR A 288 6.12 6.64 3.31
C TYR A 288 5.17 5.54 3.75
N LEU A 289 5.01 4.51 2.92
CA LEU A 289 4.25 3.29 3.21
C LEU A 289 5.09 2.06 2.92
N ASN A 290 5.04 1.06 3.81
CA ASN A 290 5.59 -0.26 3.51
C ASN A 290 4.65 -0.99 2.53
N VAL A 291 5.06 -1.03 1.26
CA VAL A 291 4.28 -1.59 0.16
C VAL A 291 4.68 -3.05 -0.11
N GLY A 292 3.70 -3.91 -0.39
CA GLY A 292 3.91 -5.36 -0.58
C GLY A 292 4.30 -6.15 0.68
N VAL A 293 4.29 -5.50 1.84
CA VAL A 293 4.77 -6.05 3.11
C VAL A 293 3.70 -5.89 4.17
N THR A 294 3.40 -6.95 4.92
CA THR A 294 2.38 -6.92 5.97
C THR A 294 2.84 -6.12 7.18
N ARG A 295 1.88 -5.68 8.01
CA ARG A 295 2.13 -5.02 9.28
C ARG A 295 2.83 -5.91 10.30
N GLN A 296 2.89 -7.22 10.11
CA GLN A 296 3.70 -8.10 10.96
C GLN A 296 5.19 -7.83 10.79
N ILE A 297 5.63 -7.56 9.56
CA ILE A 297 7.01 -7.23 9.27
C ILE A 297 7.34 -5.81 9.72
N SER A 298 6.47 -4.84 9.45
CA SER A 298 6.71 -3.45 9.88
C SER A 298 6.41 -3.19 11.36
N ARG A 299 5.73 -4.12 12.03
CA ARG A 299 5.29 -4.08 13.43
C ARG A 299 4.41 -2.86 13.76
N VAL A 300 3.58 -2.45 12.82
CA VAL A 300 2.65 -1.32 13.01
C VAL A 300 1.28 -1.83 13.43
N ASN A 301 0.75 -1.32 14.53
CA ASN A 301 -0.64 -1.52 14.94
C ASN A 301 -1.49 -0.33 14.48
N VAL A 302 -2.72 -0.61 14.03
CA VAL A 302 -3.61 0.39 13.42
C VAL A 302 -4.96 0.40 14.11
N THR A 303 -5.56 1.58 14.19
CA THR A 303 -6.88 1.78 14.77
C THR A 303 -7.71 2.69 13.88
N ALA A 304 -9.02 2.48 13.85
CA ALA A 304 -9.95 3.45 13.29
C ALA A 304 -10.65 4.25 14.38
N THR A 305 -10.81 5.55 14.20
CA THR A 305 -11.49 6.42 15.14
C THR A 305 -12.53 7.23 14.37
N LEU A 306 -13.80 6.97 14.63
CA LEU A 306 -14.90 7.76 14.09
C LEU A 306 -15.65 8.39 15.26
N LYS A 307 -15.60 9.73 15.36
CA LYS A 307 -16.15 10.49 16.49
C LYS A 307 -15.55 9.98 17.81
N SER A 308 -16.36 9.33 18.65
CA SER A 308 -15.97 8.74 19.94
C SER A 308 -15.71 7.24 19.89
N VAL A 309 -15.95 6.59 18.75
CA VAL A 309 -15.78 5.14 18.61
C VAL A 309 -14.39 4.86 18.06
N LYS A 310 -13.64 4.02 18.78
CA LYS A 310 -12.34 3.54 18.35
C LYS A 310 -12.38 2.03 18.11
N ILE A 311 -11.98 1.62 16.91
CA ILE A 311 -11.95 0.25 16.42
C ILE A 311 -10.51 -0.25 16.43
N GLN A 312 -10.33 -1.44 17.00
CA GLN A 312 -9.08 -2.17 17.01
C GLN A 312 -9.08 -3.18 15.85
N PHE A 313 -8.04 -3.15 15.03
CA PHE A 313 -7.80 -4.16 13.99
C PHE A 313 -6.86 -5.27 14.50
N CYS A 314 -6.62 -6.29 13.66
CA CYS A 314 -5.70 -7.37 13.98
C CYS A 314 -4.33 -6.83 14.45
N PRO A 315 -3.89 -7.23 15.65
CA PRO A 315 -2.55 -6.95 16.15
C PRO A 315 -1.48 -7.41 15.16
N SER A 316 -0.41 -6.63 15.03
CA SER A 316 0.60 -6.85 13.99
C SER A 316 1.21 -8.25 14.03
N ASP A 317 1.38 -8.85 15.21
CA ASP A 317 1.97 -10.19 15.39
C ASP A 317 1.06 -11.35 14.98
N GLU A 318 -0.22 -11.09 14.72
CA GLU A 318 -1.22 -12.11 14.32
C GLU A 318 -1.63 -12.01 12.84
N VAL A 319 -1.18 -10.96 12.14
CA VAL A 319 -1.61 -10.62 10.78
C VAL A 319 -1.34 -11.74 9.77
N GLU A 320 -0.14 -12.33 9.74
CA GLU A 320 0.20 -13.36 8.75
C GLU A 320 -0.59 -14.66 8.99
N THR A 321 -0.83 -15.00 10.26
CA THR A 321 -1.63 -16.17 10.65
C THR A 321 -3.07 -16.00 10.18
N GLU A 322 -3.70 -14.87 10.50
CA GLU A 322 -5.08 -14.60 10.09
C GLU A 322 -5.22 -14.45 8.57
N LEU A 323 -4.25 -13.82 7.90
CA LEU A 323 -4.25 -13.67 6.45
C LEU A 323 -4.12 -15.02 5.74
N SER A 324 -3.32 -15.94 6.28
CA SER A 324 -3.18 -17.30 5.77
C SER A 324 -4.50 -18.09 5.91
N ILE A 325 -5.16 -17.97 7.06
CA ILE A 325 -6.48 -18.59 7.30
C ILE A 325 -7.53 -18.00 6.34
N PHE A 326 -7.52 -16.67 6.18
CA PHE A 326 -8.40 -15.96 5.24
C PHE A 326 -8.23 -16.49 3.82
N CYS A 327 -6.99 -16.60 3.31
CA CYS A 327 -6.74 -17.09 1.94
C CYS A 327 -7.27 -18.53 1.76
N ARG A 328 -7.03 -19.42 2.74
CA ARG A 328 -7.56 -20.79 2.70
C ARG A 328 -9.08 -20.80 2.63
N ARG A 329 -9.75 -20.05 3.51
CA ARG A 329 -11.22 -20.00 3.56
C ARG A 329 -11.84 -19.27 2.38
N PHE A 330 -11.17 -18.26 1.83
CA PHE A 330 -11.54 -17.64 0.57
C PHE A 330 -11.59 -18.72 -0.53
N ASN A 331 -10.56 -19.56 -0.64
CA ASN A 331 -10.52 -20.62 -1.65
C ASN A 331 -11.64 -21.66 -1.46
N GLU A 332 -11.98 -22.02 -0.21
CA GLU A 332 -13.12 -22.87 0.09
C GLU A 332 -14.46 -22.22 -0.32
N LEU A 333 -14.59 -20.92 -0.03
CA LEU A 333 -15.79 -20.13 -0.30
C LEU A 333 -16.07 -20.01 -1.80
N VAL A 334 -15.03 -19.70 -2.59
CA VAL A 334 -15.15 -19.50 -4.05
C VAL A 334 -15.34 -20.82 -4.82
N GLN A 335 -14.98 -21.96 -4.23
CA GLN A 335 -15.22 -23.27 -4.83
C GLN A 335 -16.62 -23.83 -4.51
N ASN A 336 -17.36 -23.19 -3.60
CA ASN A 336 -18.68 -23.65 -3.19
C ASN A 336 -19.77 -23.12 -4.14
N SER A 337 -20.27 -23.99 -5.02
CA SER A 337 -21.32 -23.66 -5.99
C SER A 337 -22.68 -23.27 -5.38
N ASN A 338 -22.91 -23.58 -4.10
CA ASN A 338 -24.14 -23.21 -3.38
C ASN A 338 -23.97 -21.91 -2.58
N MET A 339 -22.83 -21.24 -2.69
CA MET A 339 -22.59 -19.99 -1.98
C MET A 339 -23.26 -18.82 -2.69
N ASP A 340 -23.96 -17.98 -1.93
CA ASP A 340 -24.48 -16.70 -2.43
C ASP A 340 -23.30 -15.74 -2.70
N PRO A 341 -23.14 -15.21 -3.92
CA PRO A 341 -22.00 -14.38 -4.30
C PRO A 341 -21.93 -13.07 -3.49
N PHE A 342 -23.06 -12.47 -3.14
CA PHE A 342 -23.11 -11.24 -2.35
C PHE A 342 -22.77 -11.51 -0.88
N ALA A 343 -23.25 -12.63 -0.33
CA ALA A 343 -22.88 -13.07 1.01
C ALA A 343 -21.38 -13.37 1.09
N ALA A 344 -20.85 -14.09 0.10
CA ALA A 344 -19.42 -14.38 -0.01
C ALA A 344 -18.61 -13.08 -0.03
N ALA A 345 -18.96 -12.14 -0.91
CA ALA A 345 -18.23 -10.90 -1.04
C ALA A 345 -18.31 -10.02 0.23
N ALA A 346 -19.46 -9.99 0.92
CA ALA A 346 -19.59 -9.32 2.20
C ALA A 346 -18.70 -9.94 3.28
N TRP A 347 -18.60 -11.27 3.35
CA TRP A 347 -17.68 -11.95 4.25
C TRP A 347 -16.22 -11.64 3.93
N ILE A 348 -15.85 -11.76 2.65
CA ILE A 348 -14.50 -11.48 2.17
C ILE A 348 -14.11 -10.05 2.56
N SER A 349 -15.00 -9.08 2.29
CA SER A 349 -14.80 -7.68 2.64
C SER A 349 -14.63 -7.50 4.15
N HIS A 350 -15.54 -8.05 4.94
CA HIS A 350 -15.52 -7.90 6.39
C HIS A 350 -14.24 -8.44 7.01
N ILE A 351 -13.88 -9.69 6.70
CA ILE A 351 -12.75 -10.38 7.32
C ILE A 351 -11.41 -9.75 6.92
N PHE A 352 -11.22 -9.39 5.65
CA PHE A 352 -9.96 -8.78 5.26
C PHE A 352 -9.81 -7.35 5.82
N ILE A 353 -10.91 -6.59 5.95
CA ILE A 353 -10.89 -5.30 6.65
C ILE A 353 -10.54 -5.48 8.13
N THR A 354 -11.07 -6.48 8.84
CA THR A 354 -10.76 -6.70 10.27
C THR A 354 -9.32 -7.15 10.50
N ILE A 355 -8.74 -7.92 9.57
CA ILE A 355 -7.31 -8.25 9.55
C ILE A 355 -6.48 -6.99 9.26
N HIS A 356 -6.90 -6.18 8.28
CA HIS A 356 -6.20 -4.99 7.80
C HIS A 356 -4.69 -5.24 7.61
N PRO A 357 -4.28 -6.17 6.73
CA PRO A 357 -2.93 -6.75 6.79
C PRO A 357 -1.78 -5.79 6.47
N PHE A 358 -2.07 -4.62 5.88
CA PHE A 358 -1.08 -3.65 5.40
C PHE A 358 -1.18 -2.30 6.12
N GLU A 359 -0.16 -1.46 6.00
CA GLU A 359 -0.15 -0.12 6.58
C GLU A 359 -1.01 0.84 5.78
N ALA A 360 -2.01 1.50 6.38
CA ALA A 360 -2.69 2.62 5.76
C ALA A 360 -1.96 3.94 5.97
N SER A 361 -2.11 4.90 5.05
CA SER A 361 -1.54 6.24 5.21
C SER A 361 -2.12 6.96 6.43
N SER A 362 -1.23 7.64 7.15
CA SER A 362 -1.51 8.31 8.42
C SER A 362 -2.33 9.60 8.32
N SER A 363 -2.91 9.94 7.15
CA SER A 363 -3.85 11.06 6.99
C SER A 363 -5.09 10.77 7.82
N SER A 364 -5.14 11.38 9.01
CA SER A 364 -5.98 11.02 10.15
C SER A 364 -7.46 11.38 9.98
N THR A 365 -8.05 11.18 8.80
CA THR A 365 -9.43 11.65 8.56
C THR A 365 -10.27 10.77 7.67
N TYR A 366 -9.71 9.96 6.77
CA TYR A 366 -10.51 9.04 5.96
C TYR A 366 -9.84 7.67 5.86
N TYR A 367 -10.54 6.72 6.48
CA TYR A 367 -10.25 5.31 6.60
C TYR A 367 -10.74 4.62 5.33
N GLU A 368 -9.86 3.89 4.63
CA GLU A 368 -10.19 2.74 3.75
C GLU A 368 -9.10 2.41 2.73
N ARG A 369 -7.99 3.18 2.69
CA ARG A 369 -6.99 3.18 1.61
C ARG A 369 -6.52 1.82 1.05
N ILE A 370 -6.59 0.71 1.81
CA ILE A 370 -5.97 -0.56 1.38
C ILE A 370 -6.92 -1.74 1.37
N SER A 371 -7.91 -1.73 2.26
CA SER A 371 -8.83 -2.87 2.37
C SER A 371 -9.91 -2.81 1.30
N SER A 372 -10.44 -1.62 0.97
CA SER A 372 -11.54 -1.50 0.00
C SER A 372 -11.11 -1.93 -1.40
N ASN A 373 -9.96 -1.46 -1.88
CA ASN A 373 -9.49 -1.71 -3.25
C ASN A 373 -9.26 -3.19 -3.60
N ILE A 374 -8.52 -3.95 -2.79
CA ILE A 374 -8.26 -5.37 -3.11
C ILE A 374 -9.56 -6.17 -3.08
N LEU A 375 -10.45 -5.87 -2.13
CA LEU A 375 -11.70 -6.59 -1.89
C LEU A 375 -12.80 -6.27 -2.89
N MET A 376 -12.96 -4.99 -3.23
CA MET A 376 -13.98 -4.54 -4.17
C MET A 376 -13.65 -5.05 -5.58
N CYS A 377 -12.39 -5.30 -5.91
CA CYS A 377 -12.01 -5.99 -7.14
C CYS A 377 -12.43 -7.47 -7.16
N PHE A 378 -12.37 -8.19 -6.04
CA PHE A 378 -12.87 -9.58 -5.93
C PHE A 378 -14.40 -9.66 -5.98
N TYR A 379 -15.11 -8.60 -5.57
CA TYR A 379 -16.57 -8.49 -5.61
C TYR A 379 -17.14 -8.53 -7.03
N ILE A 380 -16.41 -8.03 -8.03
CA ILE A 380 -16.97 -7.75 -9.36
C ILE A 380 -16.73 -8.90 -10.36
N GLY A 381 -15.69 -9.71 -10.17
CA GLY A 381 -15.41 -10.82 -11.10
C GLY A 381 -16.17 -12.12 -10.81
N TRP A 382 -17.20 -12.08 -9.95
CA TRP A 382 -18.05 -13.22 -9.54
C TRP A 382 -19.45 -13.17 -10.13
#